data_AF-A0A2M7YAF3-F1
#
_entry.id   AF-A0A2M7YAF3-F1
#
_cell.length_a   1.000
_cell.length_b   1.000
_cell.length_c   1.000
_cell.angle_alpha   90.00
_cell.angle_beta   90.00
_cell.angle_gamma   90.00
#
_symmetry.space_group_name_H-M   'P 1'
#
loop_
_entity.id
_entity.type
_entity.pdbx_description
1 polymer ?
#
loop_
_entity_poly.entity_id
_entity_poly.type
_entity_poly.pdbx_seq_one_letter_code
_entity_poly.pdbx_strand_id
1 'polypeptide(L)'
;GALAVWLDGARDGAQDNGPPPAAAFQRAARRFGYPACDSGAWDAETRALAAAFQRRFRPWEDGPLTAAGLAQLAALAARWPVRRG
;
A
#
# COMPACT_ATOMS: atom_id res chain seq x y z
N GLY A 1 -30.81 4.13 8.93
CA GLY A 1 -29.74 5.12 9.18
C GLY A 1 -28.47 4.63 8.54
N ALA A 2 -27.94 5.38 7.58
CA ALA A 2 -26.70 5.03 6.87
C ALA A 2 -25.49 5.57 7.65
N LEU A 3 -24.58 4.69 8.05
CA LEU A 3 -23.32 5.05 8.70
C LEU A 3 -22.28 5.44 7.63
N ALA A 4 -22.26 6.73 7.29
CA ALA A 4 -21.15 7.36 6.60
C ALA A 4 -20.01 7.56 7.61
N VAL A 5 -19.10 6.58 7.72
CA VAL A 5 -17.85 6.77 8.47
C VAL A 5 -16.85 7.47 7.55
N TRP A 6 -16.80 8.79 7.73
CA TRP A 6 -15.70 9.64 7.31
C TRP A 6 -14.40 9.14 7.96
N LEU A 7 -13.43 8.73 7.14
CA LEU A 7 -12.04 8.55 7.57
C LEU A 7 -11.24 9.76 7.06
N ASP A 8 -11.45 10.89 7.72
CA ASP A 8 -10.51 12.01 7.73
C ASP A 8 -9.52 11.75 8.87
N GLY A 9 -8.27 11.45 8.53
CA GLY A 9 -7.26 11.13 9.56
C GLY A 9 -5.96 10.54 9.04
N ALA A 10 -5.50 10.96 7.86
CA ALA A 10 -4.09 10.82 7.48
C ALA A 10 -3.66 12.09 6.73
N ARG A 11 -3.82 13.24 7.40
CA ARG A 11 -3.09 14.46 7.04
C ARG A 11 -1.73 14.39 7.73
N ASP A 12 -0.78 13.78 7.05
CA ASP A 12 0.62 14.18 7.19
C ASP A 12 1.12 14.50 5.79
N GLY A 13 1.23 15.80 5.54
CA GLY A 13 1.71 16.36 4.30
C GLY A 13 3.20 16.11 4.17
N ALA A 14 3.56 14.95 3.61
CA ALA A 14 4.83 14.78 2.94
C ALA A 14 4.52 14.65 1.45
N GLN A 15 4.57 15.77 0.73
CA GLN A 15 4.89 15.76 -0.69
C GLN A 15 6.34 15.28 -0.84
N ASP A 16 6.58 14.02 -0.48
CA ASP A 16 7.77 13.30 -0.87
C ASP A 16 7.55 12.95 -2.34
N ASN A 17 8.19 13.69 -3.24
CA ASN A 17 8.16 13.39 -4.68
C ASN A 17 8.90 12.07 -5.02
N GLY A 18 9.33 11.32 -4.01
CA GLY A 18 9.94 10.00 -4.12
C GLY A 18 8.96 8.86 -3.81
N PRO A 19 9.30 7.63 -4.22
CA PRO A 19 8.53 6.46 -3.84
C PRO A 19 8.55 6.31 -2.31
N PRO A 20 7.42 5.87 -1.69
CA PRO A 20 7.34 5.73 -0.25
C PRO A 20 8.35 4.67 0.26
N PRO A 21 8.65 4.65 1.56
CA PRO A 21 9.60 3.70 2.12
C PRO A 21 9.20 2.24 1.81
N ALA A 22 10.11 1.50 1.18
CA ALA A 22 9.87 0.12 0.72
C ALA A 22 9.46 -0.81 1.88
N ALA A 23 10.09 -0.68 3.05
CA ALA A 23 9.73 -1.44 4.24
C ALA A 23 8.26 -1.25 4.66
N ALA A 24 7.71 -0.03 4.51
CA ALA A 24 6.31 0.24 4.83
C ALA A 24 5.36 -0.45 3.84
N PHE A 25 5.71 -0.44 2.55
CA PHE A 25 4.99 -1.19 1.52
C PHE A 25 5.04 -2.69 1.78
N GLN A 26 6.22 -3.27 2.00
CA GLN A 26 6.39 -4.71 2.25
C GLN A 26 5.56 -5.16 3.45
N ARG A 27 5.58 -4.40 4.56
CA ARG A 27 4.76 -4.68 5.74
C ARG A 27 3.26 -4.64 5.44
N ALA A 28 2.79 -3.62 4.72
CA ALA A 28 1.38 -3.49 4.36
C ALA A 28 0.94 -4.60 3.39
N ALA A 29 1.77 -4.91 2.39
CA ALA A 29 1.56 -5.97 1.41
C ALA A 29 1.46 -7.34 2.10
N ARG A 30 2.37 -7.65 3.02
CA ARG A 30 2.34 -8.89 3.84
C ARG A 30 1.07 -9.00 4.68
N ARG A 31 0.64 -7.90 5.29
CA ARG A 31 -0.58 -7.86 6.11
C ARG A 31 -1.84 -8.05 5.26
N PHE A 32 -1.83 -7.54 4.04
CA PHE A 32 -2.90 -7.76 3.06
C PHE A 32 -2.92 -9.19 2.51
N GLY A 33 -1.76 -9.86 2.43
CA GLY A 33 -1.64 -11.25 2.02
C GLY A 33 -0.69 -11.49 0.83
N TYR A 34 0.03 -10.47 0.36
CA TYR A 34 1.09 -10.66 -0.64
C TYR A 34 2.34 -11.30 0.00
N PRO A 35 3.07 -12.16 -0.74
CA PRO A 35 4.31 -12.77 -0.27
C PRO A 35 5.49 -11.80 -0.44
N ALA A 36 5.42 -10.60 0.15
CA ALA A 36 6.53 -9.64 0.04
C ALA A 36 7.68 -10.02 0.99
N CYS A 37 8.91 -10.01 0.48
CA CYS A 37 10.12 -10.13 1.28
C CYS A 37 10.42 -8.83 2.08
N ASP A 38 10.99 -8.97 3.27
CA ASP A 38 11.37 -7.85 4.15
C ASP A 38 12.82 -7.43 3.85
N SER A 39 13.04 -6.90 2.64
CA SER A 39 14.37 -6.46 2.20
C SER A 39 14.67 -5.01 2.61
N GLY A 40 13.64 -4.23 2.94
CA GLY A 40 13.74 -2.79 3.19
C GLY A 40 14.05 -1.95 1.94
N ALA A 41 14.16 -2.56 0.76
CA ALA A 41 14.53 -1.91 -0.50
C ALA A 41 13.47 -2.10 -1.59
N TRP A 42 13.47 -1.21 -2.57
CA TRP A 42 12.68 -1.37 -3.80
C TRP A 42 13.36 -2.36 -4.75
N ASP A 43 13.50 -3.62 -4.35
CA ASP A 43 13.98 -4.69 -5.22
C ASP A 43 12.97 -5.06 -6.32
N ALA A 44 13.39 -5.92 -7.24
CA ALA A 44 12.56 -6.33 -8.38
C ALA A 44 11.25 -7.01 -7.94
N GLU A 45 11.27 -7.79 -6.86
CA GLU A 45 10.09 -8.46 -6.31
C GLU A 45 9.11 -7.44 -5.73
N THR A 46 9.60 -6.52 -4.91
CA THR A 46 8.82 -5.44 -4.29
C THR A 46 8.17 -4.55 -5.35
N ARG A 47 8.90 -4.20 -6.42
CA ARG A 47 8.35 -3.45 -7.56
C ARG A 47 7.29 -4.25 -8.32
N ALA A 48 7.50 -5.55 -8.53
CA ALA A 48 6.51 -6.41 -9.20
C ALA A 48 5.21 -6.51 -8.39
N LEU A 49 5.31 -6.66 -7.06
CA LEU A 49 4.15 -6.65 -6.16
C LEU A 49 3.42 -5.31 -6.16
N ALA A 50 4.15 -4.20 -6.16
CA ALA A 50 3.56 -2.86 -6.26
C ALA A 50 2.82 -2.65 -7.59
N ALA A 51 3.42 -3.09 -8.71
CA ALA A 51 2.78 -3.03 -10.02
C ALA A 51 1.52 -3.93 -10.08
N ALA A 52 1.56 -5.12 -9.47
CA ALA A 52 0.40 -5.99 -9.39
C ALA A 52 -0.74 -5.37 -8.56
N PHE A 53 -0.40 -4.69 -7.46
CA PHE A 53 -1.36 -3.93 -6.65
C PHE A 53 -1.97 -2.77 -7.46
N GLN A 54 -1.15 -1.95 -8.11
CA GLN A 54 -1.60 -0.84 -8.95
C GLN A 54 -2.54 -1.34 -10.06
N ARG A 55 -2.17 -2.40 -10.79
CA ARG A 55 -3.05 -2.96 -11.84
C ARG A 55 -4.43 -3.38 -11.32
N ARG A 56 -4.52 -3.82 -10.07
CA ARG A 56 -5.78 -4.29 -9.46
C ARG A 56 -6.65 -3.16 -8.92
N PHE A 57 -6.06 -2.15 -8.29
CA PHE A 57 -6.79 -1.13 -7.54
C PHE A 57 -6.70 0.27 -8.13
N ARG A 58 -5.68 0.53 -8.96
CA ARG A 58 -5.34 1.84 -9.53
C ARG A 58 -4.78 1.69 -10.96
N PRO A 59 -5.51 1.04 -11.90
CA PRO A 59 -5.01 0.78 -13.25
C PRO A 59 -4.74 2.04 -14.09
N TRP A 60 -5.23 3.20 -13.64
CA TRP A 60 -5.01 4.51 -14.27
C TRP A 60 -3.76 5.24 -13.74
N GLU A 61 -3.08 4.71 -12.72
CA GLU A 61 -1.79 5.25 -12.30
C GLU A 61 -0.66 4.56 -13.07
N ASP A 62 0.05 5.34 -13.88
CA ASP A 62 1.30 4.95 -14.52
C ASP A 62 2.50 5.39 -13.68
N GLY A 63 3.45 4.48 -13.46
CA GLY A 63 4.71 4.77 -12.78
C GLY A 63 4.86 4.19 -11.36
N PRO A 64 5.90 4.59 -10.62
CA PRO A 64 6.20 4.03 -9.30
C PRO A 64 5.06 4.27 -8.30
N LEU A 65 4.93 3.38 -7.32
CA LEU A 65 3.92 3.50 -6.28
C LEU A 65 4.05 4.85 -5.56
N THR A 66 2.97 5.60 -5.51
CA THR A 66 2.90 6.87 -4.79
C THR A 66 2.62 6.64 -3.30
N ALA A 67 2.86 7.64 -2.47
CA ALA A 67 2.44 7.60 -1.06
C ALA A 67 0.93 7.34 -0.89
N ALA A 68 0.11 7.84 -1.82
CA ALA A 68 -1.34 7.58 -1.85
C ALA A 68 -1.66 6.11 -2.12
N GLY A 69 -0.92 5.46 -3.03
CA GLY A 69 -1.03 4.02 -3.28
C GLY A 69 -0.68 3.19 -2.05
N LEU A 70 0.38 3.55 -1.33
CA LEU A 70 0.75 2.90 -0.07
C LEU A 70 -0.34 3.09 1.01
N ALA A 71 -0.86 4.31 1.17
CA ALA A 71 -1.92 4.59 2.13
C ALA A 71 -3.18 3.76 1.85
N GLN A 72 -3.54 3.59 0.57
CA GLN A 72 -4.66 2.72 0.17
C GLN A 72 -4.38 1.26 0.53
N LEU A 73 -3.18 0.73 0.22
CA LEU A 73 -2.81 -0.64 0.59
C LEU A 73 -2.85 -0.85 2.11
N ALA A 74 -2.34 0.11 2.89
CA ALA A 74 -2.37 0.05 4.34
C ALA A 74 -3.81 0.06 4.89
N ALA A 75 -4.69 0.88 4.33
CA ALA A 75 -6.10 0.91 4.70
C ALA A 75 -6.82 -0.41 4.37
N LEU A 76 -6.54 -0.98 3.19
CA LEU A 76 -7.06 -2.30 2.79
C LEU A 76 -6.57 -3.40 3.73
N ALA A 77 -5.27 -3.40 4.06
CA ALA A 77 -4.67 -4.36 4.99
C ALA A 77 -5.19 -4.22 6.43
N ALA A 78 -5.58 -3.01 6.84
CA ALA A 78 -6.20 -2.78 8.16
C ALA A 78 -7.64 -3.27 8.20
N ARG A 79 -8.40 -3.12 7.10
CA ARG A 79 -9.81 -3.50 7.02
C ARG A 79 -10.01 -5.00 6.77
N TRP A 80 -9.15 -5.61 5.96
CA TRP A 80 -9.17 -7.04 5.67
C TRP A 80 -7.76 -7.63 5.86
N PRO A 81 -7.26 -7.71 7.10
CA PRO A 81 -6.00 -8.38 7.36
C PRO A 81 -6.13 -9.87 7.04
N VAL A 82 -5.12 -10.44 6.42
CA VAL A 82 -5.00 -11.90 6.34
C VAL A 82 -4.86 -12.42 7.77
N ARG A 83 -5.83 -13.20 8.25
CA ARG A 83 -5.69 -13.92 9.53
C ARG A 83 -4.71 -15.06 9.29
N ARG A 84 -3.47 -14.89 9.75
CA ARG A 84 -2.62 -16.05 10.00
C ARG A 84 -3.14 -16.67 11.30
N GLY A 85 -3.75 -17.85 11.17
CA GLY A 85 -4.16 -18.67 12.31
C GLY A 85 -2.97 -19.06 13.17
#